data_AF-A0A1Y0VND0-F1
#
_entry.id   AF-A0A1Y0VND0-F1
#
_cell.length_a   1.000
_cell.length_b   1.000
_cell.length_c   1.000
_cell.angle_alpha   90.00
_cell.angle_beta   90.00
_cell.angle_gamma   90.00
#
_symmetry.space_group_name_H-M   'P 1'
#
loop_
_entity.id
_entity.type
_entity.pdbx_description
1 polymer ?
#
loop_
_entity_poly.entity_id
_entity_poly.type
_entity_poly.pdbx_seq_one_letter_code
_entity_poly.pdbx_strand_id
1 'polypeptide(L)' 'MGLKDKVEMMTKEQAATLMSKNGKLIKRPLMVDDTKATCGFNVGVYEENWI' A
#
# COMPACT_ATOMS: atom_id res chain seq x y z
N MET A 1 1.93 -14.66 13.03
CA MET A 1 1.94 -14.74 11.55
C MET A 1 3.32 -14.59 10.92
N GLY A 2 4.36 -14.08 11.61
CA GLY A 2 5.74 -14.07 11.06
C GLY A 2 5.84 -13.43 9.67
N LEU A 3 5.03 -12.38 9.44
CA LEU A 3 4.85 -11.82 8.11
C LEU A 3 6.10 -11.07 7.64
N LYS A 4 6.87 -10.48 8.55
CA LYS A 4 8.10 -9.77 8.21
C LYS A 4 9.08 -10.68 7.44
N ASP A 5 9.28 -11.91 7.91
CA ASP A 5 10.20 -12.87 7.31
C ASP A 5 9.68 -13.42 5.97
N LYS A 6 8.35 -13.46 5.80
CA LYS A 6 7.70 -14.03 4.61
C LYS A 6 7.52 -13.01 3.48
N VAL A 7 7.30 -11.74 3.83
CA VAL A 7 7.05 -10.67 2.85
C VAL A 7 8.25 -10.48 1.93
N GLU A 8 9.48 -10.64 2.45
CA GLU A 8 10.70 -10.55 1.63
C GLU A 8 10.79 -11.66 0.57
N MET A 9 10.14 -12.80 0.79
CA MET A 9 10.15 -13.95 -0.12
C MET A 9 8.91 -14.01 -1.05
N MET A 10 7.92 -13.14 -0.85
CA MET A 10 6.67 -13.16 -1.61
C MET A 10 6.81 -12.47 -2.96
N THR A 11 6.13 -12.99 -3.99
CA THR A 11 5.92 -12.24 -5.24
C THR A 11 4.88 -11.13 -5.04
N LYS A 12 4.85 -10.17 -5.96
CA LYS A 12 3.88 -9.06 -5.94
C LYS A 12 2.43 -9.57 -5.97
N GLU A 13 2.16 -10.61 -6.74
CA GLU A 13 0.82 -11.22 -6.89
C GLU A 13 0.38 -11.91 -5.59
N GLN A 14 1.31 -12.60 -4.91
CA GLN A 14 1.05 -13.25 -3.63
C GLN A 14 0.77 -12.21 -2.54
N ALA A 15 1.58 -11.16 -2.47
CA ALA A 15 1.37 -10.06 -1.53
C ALA A 15 0.04 -9.34 -1.80
N ALA A 16 -0.32 -9.08 -3.06
CA ALA A 16 -1.60 -8.48 -3.44
C ALA A 16 -2.80 -9.36 -3.04
N THR A 17 -2.71 -10.67 -3.29
CA THR A 17 -3.75 -11.65 -2.90
C THR A 17 -3.90 -11.73 -1.37
N LEU A 18 -2.81 -11.61 -0.63
CA LEU A 18 -2.85 -11.61 0.83
C LEU A 18 -3.50 -10.32 1.36
N MET A 19 -3.12 -9.17 0.83
CA MET A 19 -3.65 -7.87 1.23
C MET A 19 -5.14 -7.72 0.87
N SER A 20 -5.59 -8.29 -0.24
CA SER A 20 -7.01 -8.28 -0.62
C SER A 20 -7.88 -9.11 0.34
N LYS A 21 -7.34 -10.21 0.88
CA LYS A 21 -8.01 -11.05 1.89
C LYS A 21 -8.01 -10.43 3.29
N ASN A 22 -7.05 -9.55 3.60
CA ASN A 22 -6.97 -8.88 4.89
C ASN A 22 -6.67 -7.39 4.73
N GLY A 23 -7.75 -6.60 4.63
CA GLY A 23 -7.64 -5.15 4.42
C GLY A 23 -6.90 -4.39 5.53
N LYS A 24 -6.67 -4.97 6.73
CA LYS A 24 -5.85 -4.34 7.79
C LYS A 24 -4.36 -4.28 7.43
N LEU A 25 -3.92 -5.06 6.44
CA LEU A 25 -2.53 -5.06 5.96
C LEU A 25 -2.24 -3.90 4.99
N ILE A 26 -3.27 -3.26 4.44
CA ILE A 26 -3.12 -2.14 3.52
C ILE A 26 -2.93 -0.86 4.32
N LYS A 27 -1.86 -0.11 4.02
CA LYS A 27 -1.60 1.21 4.62
C LYS A 27 -2.67 2.21 4.16
N ARG A 28 -3.19 2.99 5.10
CA ARG A 28 -4.27 3.98 4.88
C ARG A 28 -3.81 5.37 5.35
N PRO A 29 -4.32 6.47 4.76
CA PRO A 29 -5.14 6.53 3.55
C PRO A 29 -4.37 6.06 2.30
N LEU A 30 -5.08 5.57 1.28
CA LEU A 30 -4.52 5.20 -0.02
C LEU A 30 -5.19 6.08 -1.07
N MET A 31 -4.44 6.96 -1.71
CA MET A 31 -4.92 7.81 -2.81
C MET A 31 -4.38 7.26 -4.12
N VAL A 32 -5.23 7.13 -5.13
CA VAL A 32 -4.89 6.52 -6.43
C VAL A 32 -5.60 7.30 -7.53
N ASP A 33 -4.88 7.63 -8.60
CA ASP A 33 -5.43 8.02 -9.91
C ASP A 33 -4.89 7.08 -11.00
N ASP A 34 -5.18 7.39 -12.27
CA ASP A 34 -4.78 6.58 -13.43
C ASP A 34 -3.25 6.40 -13.58
N THR A 35 -2.44 7.31 -13.02
CA THR A 35 -0.99 7.41 -13.22
C THR A 35 -0.16 7.37 -11.93
N LYS A 36 -0.72 7.75 -10.78
CA LYS A 36 -0.02 7.84 -9.49
C LYS A 36 -0.84 7.26 -8.34
N ALA A 37 -0.11 6.77 -7.34
CA ALA A 37 -0.67 6.28 -6.10
C ALA A 37 0.20 6.71 -4.91
N THR A 38 -0.42 7.10 -3.80
CA THR A 38 0.28 7.45 -2.56
C THR A 38 -0.33 6.73 -1.35
N CYS A 39 0.53 6.29 -0.43
CA CYS A 39 0.16 5.46 0.71
C CYS A 39 0.53 6.14 2.05
N GLY A 40 -0.47 6.40 2.88
CA GLY A 40 -0.35 7.16 4.12
C GLY A 40 -0.70 8.63 3.93
N PHE A 41 -0.63 9.38 5.04
CA PHE A 41 -0.88 10.82 5.03
C PHE A 41 0.43 11.57 5.30
N ASN A 42 0.78 12.46 4.38
CA ASN A 42 1.86 13.42 4.53
C ASN A 42 1.44 14.70 3.80
N VAL A 43 1.50 15.84 4.51
CA VAL A 43 0.98 17.11 3.99
C VAL A 43 1.69 17.53 2.70
N GLY A 44 3.02 17.53 2.68
CA GLY A 44 3.78 17.92 1.48
C GLY A 44 3.53 17.01 0.29
N VAL A 45 3.38 15.69 0.51
CA VAL A 45 3.00 14.75 -0.57
C VAL A 45 1.63 15.10 -1.14
N TYR A 46 0.68 15.50 -0.29
CA TYR A 46 -0.67 15.86 -0.71
C TYR A 46 -0.70 17.18 -1.48
N GLU A 47 0.03 18.19 -1.00
CA GLU A 47 0.16 19.48 -1.68
C GLU A 47 0.84 19.36 -3.06
N GLU A 48 1.82 18.47 -3.21
CA GLU A 48 2.52 18.30 -4.48
C GLU A 48 1.75 17.39 -5.47
N ASN A 49 1.03 16.38 -4.97
CA ASN A 49 0.47 15.33 -5.82
C ASN A 49 -1.06 15.38 -5.96
N TRP A 50 -1.81 16.04 -5.09
CA TRP A 50 -3.28 15.87 -5.06
C TRP A 50 -4.08 17.17 -4.91
N ILE A 51 -3.41 18.30 -4.68
CA ILE A 51 -3.98 19.65 -4.59
C ILE A 51 -3.47 20.46 -5.77
#